data_AF-H5TSB6-F1
#
_entry.id   AF-H5TSB6-F1
#
_cell.length_a   1.000
_cell.length_b   1.000
_cell.length_c   1.000
_cell.angle_alpha   90.00
_cell.angle_beta   90.00
_cell.angle_gamma   90.00
#
_symmetry.space_group_name_H-M   'P 1'
#
loop_
_entity.id
_entity.type
_entity.pdbx_description
1 polymer ?
#
loop_
_entity_poly.entity_id
_entity_poly.type
_entity_poly.pdbx_seq_one_letter_code
_entity_poly.pdbx_strand_id
1 'polypeptide(L)'
;SGLDPVRTAYISQLLIDINAQIDATILIVTHNINIARTIPDNIGMLFRKELVMFGPREQLLTSEQPVVKQFLSGDRFGPIGMSEEKDEAVQKQEEAMQAAGIGGGGTKDDFSEIIPQVQPNPGMPERKAVARHRERVLELLPTLPENAQRAIRESMDQEDQIRAESRAHAANTQG
;
A
#
# COMPACT_ATOMS: atom_id res chain seq x y z
N SER A 1 7.44 -7.95 -12.66
CA SER A 1 8.83 -7.49 -12.85
C SER A 1 9.69 -8.72 -12.62
N GLY A 2 10.67 -9.00 -13.47
CA GLY A 2 11.53 -10.19 -13.33
C GLY A 2 12.63 -10.07 -12.27
N LEU A 3 12.53 -9.08 -11.37
CA LEU A 3 13.45 -8.91 -10.25
C LEU A 3 13.02 -9.75 -9.06
N ASP A 4 13.99 -10.36 -8.39
CA ASP A 4 13.71 -11.14 -7.18
C ASP A 4 13.28 -10.23 -5.99
N PRO A 5 12.59 -10.80 -4.99
CA PRO A 5 12.08 -10.04 -3.85
C PRO A 5 13.18 -9.31 -3.06
N VAL A 6 14.39 -9.88 -2.99
CA VAL A 6 15.51 -9.32 -2.22
C VAL A 6 16.03 -8.06 -2.92
N ARG A 7 16.29 -8.11 -4.23
CA ARG A 7 16.67 -6.92 -5.00
C ARG A 7 15.62 -5.83 -4.96
N THR A 8 14.35 -6.21 -4.97
CA THR A 8 13.23 -5.27 -4.85
C THR A 8 13.25 -4.54 -3.50
N ALA A 9 13.58 -5.24 -2.41
CA ALA A 9 13.72 -4.64 -1.08
C ALA A 9 14.90 -3.64 -1.04
N TYR A 10 16.06 -3.98 -1.61
CA TYR A 10 17.20 -3.06 -1.68
C TYR A 10 16.88 -1.78 -2.47
N ILE A 11 16.21 -1.90 -3.61
CA ILE A 11 15.78 -0.73 -4.40
C ILE A 11 14.81 0.12 -3.58
N SER A 12 13.84 -0.51 -2.93
CA SER A 12 12.88 0.18 -2.08
C SER A 12 13.56 0.97 -0.96
N GLN A 13 14.53 0.37 -0.28
CA GLN A 13 15.32 1.04 0.75
C GLN A 13 16.09 2.24 0.20
N LEU A 14 16.74 2.07 -0.97
CA LEU A 14 17.46 3.15 -1.63
C LEU A 14 16.55 4.34 -1.97
N LEU A 15 15.33 4.08 -2.44
CA LEU A 15 14.35 5.14 -2.73
C LEU A 15 13.98 5.92 -1.47
N ILE A 16 13.77 5.23 -0.35
CA ILE A 16 13.47 5.86 0.95
C ILE A 16 14.65 6.71 1.43
N ASP A 17 15.87 6.20 1.34
CA ASP A 17 17.08 6.92 1.77
C ASP A 17 17.32 8.17 0.90
N ILE A 18 17.12 8.08 -0.41
CA ILE A 18 17.22 9.24 -1.31
C ILE A 18 16.16 10.28 -0.96
N ASN A 19 14.90 9.87 -0.76
CA ASN A 19 13.85 10.80 -0.37
C ASN A 19 14.18 11.47 0.98
N ALA A 20 14.71 10.74 1.95
CA ALA A 20 15.15 11.29 3.22
C ALA A 20 16.25 12.35 3.04
N GLN A 21 17.29 12.06 2.27
CA GLN A 21 18.44 12.94 2.10
C GLN A 21 18.12 14.23 1.34
N ILE A 22 17.35 14.15 0.25
CA ILE A 22 17.16 15.28 -0.67
C ILE A 22 15.72 15.76 -0.82
N ASP A 23 14.76 15.18 -0.10
CA ASP A 23 13.31 15.49 -0.20
C ASP A 23 12.76 15.42 -1.63
N ALA A 24 13.30 14.50 -2.44
CA ALA A 24 12.88 14.31 -3.83
C ALA A 24 11.48 13.71 -3.92
N THR A 25 10.66 14.20 -4.86
CA THR A 25 9.38 13.57 -5.19
C THR A 25 9.63 12.31 -6.04
N ILE A 26 9.13 11.16 -5.58
CA ILE A 26 9.31 9.87 -6.24
C ILE A 26 7.94 9.35 -6.69
N LEU A 27 7.80 9.06 -7.98
CA LEU A 27 6.65 8.38 -8.55
C LEU A 27 7.02 6.93 -8.88
N ILE A 28 6.31 5.98 -8.27
CA ILE A 28 6.52 4.55 -8.48
C ILE A 28 5.32 3.98 -9.22
N VAL A 29 5.57 3.38 -10.39
CA VAL A 29 4.57 2.60 -11.13
C VAL A 29 4.89 1.12 -10.94
N THR A 30 4.04 0.40 -10.22
CA THR A 30 4.30 -0.99 -9.84
C THR A 30 3.02 -1.82 -9.75
N HIS A 31 3.15 -3.11 -10.05
CA HIS A 31 2.14 -4.14 -9.73
C HIS A 31 2.55 -4.99 -8.51
N ASN A 32 3.68 -4.66 -7.87
CA ASN A 32 4.09 -5.32 -6.64
C ASN A 32 3.36 -4.67 -5.45
N ILE A 33 2.38 -5.40 -4.91
CA ILE A 33 1.51 -4.96 -3.82
C ILE A 33 2.32 -4.66 -2.56
N ASN A 34 3.40 -5.41 -2.28
CA ASN A 34 4.22 -5.15 -1.09
C ASN A 34 4.89 -3.78 -1.15
N ILE A 35 5.45 -3.40 -2.31
CA ILE A 35 6.02 -2.05 -2.49
C ILE A 35 4.92 -0.99 -2.33
N ALA A 36 3.76 -1.22 -2.95
CA ALA A 36 2.63 -0.29 -2.86
C ALA A 36 2.16 -0.11 -1.41
N ARG A 37 2.23 -1.14 -0.57
CA ARG A 37 1.82 -1.08 0.84
C ARG A 37 2.80 -0.36 1.75
N THR A 38 4.10 -0.45 1.49
CA THR A 38 5.14 -0.09 2.47
C THR A 38 5.98 1.14 2.12
N ILE A 39 5.99 1.59 0.86
CA ILE A 39 6.87 2.68 0.40
C ILE A 39 6.15 4.03 0.21
N PRO A 40 5.05 4.11 -0.56
CA PRO A 40 4.49 5.40 -0.92
C PRO A 40 3.76 6.06 0.24
N ASP A 41 3.73 7.40 0.25
CA ASP A 41 2.86 8.18 1.13
C ASP A 41 1.43 8.23 0.56
N ASN A 42 1.30 8.41 -0.76
CA ASN A 42 0.01 8.40 -1.45
C ASN A 42 -0.02 7.30 -2.52
N ILE A 43 -1.17 6.66 -2.69
CA ILE A 43 -1.39 5.66 -3.74
C ILE A 43 -2.48 6.17 -4.67
N GLY A 44 -2.23 6.04 -5.98
CA GLY A 44 -3.23 6.20 -7.02
C GLY A 44 -3.48 4.88 -7.72
N MET A 45 -4.75 4.54 -7.96
CA MET A 45 -5.15 3.38 -8.76
C MET A 45 -5.82 3.84 -10.04
N LEU A 46 -5.29 3.38 -11.17
CA LEU A 46 -5.89 3.55 -12.48
C LEU A 46 -6.67 2.29 -12.86
N PHE A 47 -7.90 2.44 -13.30
CA PHE A 47 -8.71 1.37 -13.87
C PHE A 47 -9.54 1.92 -15.03
N ARG A 48 -9.52 1.21 -16.17
CA ARG A 48 -10.21 1.65 -17.41
C ARG A 48 -9.92 3.11 -17.82
N LYS A 49 -8.64 3.50 -17.75
CA LYS A 49 -8.14 4.85 -18.08
C LYS A 49 -8.65 5.96 -17.15
N GLU A 50 -9.29 5.62 -16.05
CA GLU A 50 -9.74 6.55 -15.02
C GLU A 50 -8.97 6.37 -13.73
N LEU A 51 -8.68 7.49 -13.05
CA LEU A 51 -8.11 7.48 -11.70
C LEU A 51 -9.23 7.16 -10.71
N VAL A 52 -9.44 5.87 -10.44
CA VAL A 52 -10.55 5.41 -9.60
C VAL A 52 -10.35 5.74 -8.12
N MET A 53 -9.11 5.92 -7.69
CA MET A 53 -8.78 6.35 -6.33
C MET A 53 -7.41 7.04 -6.31
N PHE A 54 -7.28 8.09 -5.51
CA PHE A 54 -6.01 8.71 -5.17
C PHE A 54 -6.09 9.35 -3.78
N GLY A 55 -5.11 9.10 -2.94
CA GLY A 55 -5.04 9.67 -1.59
C GLY A 55 -3.95 9.03 -0.75
N PRO A 56 -3.93 9.30 0.57
CA PRO A 56 -3.06 8.60 1.51
C PRO A 56 -3.19 7.09 1.35
N ARG A 57 -2.08 6.35 1.41
CA ARG A 57 -2.08 4.88 1.21
C ARG A 57 -3.14 4.18 2.06
N GLU A 58 -3.34 4.66 3.27
CA GLU A 58 -4.25 4.11 4.27
C GLU A 58 -5.68 4.03 3.74
N GLN A 59 -6.12 5.08 3.02
CA GLN A 59 -7.44 5.14 2.39
C GLN A 59 -7.67 3.97 1.43
N LEU A 60 -6.66 3.66 0.63
CA LEU A 60 -6.73 2.62 -0.39
C LEU A 60 -6.62 1.23 0.23
N LEU A 61 -5.72 1.06 1.22
CA LEU A 61 -5.54 -0.21 1.93
C LEU A 61 -6.77 -0.63 2.74
N THR A 62 -7.55 0.34 3.24
CA THR A 62 -8.81 0.08 3.95
C THR A 62 -10.05 0.26 3.07
N SER A 63 -9.89 0.31 1.75
CA SER A 63 -10.99 0.57 0.83
C SER A 63 -11.91 -0.63 0.67
N GLU A 64 -13.21 -0.35 0.66
CA GLU A 64 -14.27 -1.32 0.36
C GLU A 64 -14.61 -1.38 -1.14
N GLN A 65 -13.95 -0.56 -1.97
CA GLN A 65 -14.22 -0.53 -3.41
C GLN A 65 -13.84 -1.87 -4.06
N PRO A 66 -14.75 -2.54 -4.80
CA PRO A 66 -14.49 -3.88 -5.36
C PRO A 66 -13.23 -3.97 -6.24
N VAL A 67 -12.93 -2.93 -7.02
CA VAL A 67 -11.74 -2.86 -7.88
C VAL A 67 -10.46 -2.85 -7.05
N VAL A 68 -10.42 -2.01 -6.00
CA VAL A 68 -9.27 -1.91 -5.09
C VAL A 68 -9.10 -3.21 -4.31
N LYS A 69 -10.20 -3.75 -3.75
CA LYS A 69 -10.18 -5.01 -3.01
C LYS A 69 -9.63 -6.16 -3.83
N GLN A 70 -10.12 -6.32 -5.06
CA GLN A 70 -9.63 -7.37 -5.95
C GLN A 70 -8.15 -7.19 -6.28
N PHE A 71 -7.71 -5.95 -6.52
CA PHE A 71 -6.30 -5.68 -6.79
C PHE A 71 -5.39 -6.00 -5.59
N LEU A 72 -5.81 -5.63 -4.37
CA LEU A 72 -5.06 -5.93 -3.16
C LEU A 72 -5.04 -7.43 -2.84
N SER A 73 -6.14 -8.15 -3.07
CA SER A 73 -6.21 -9.60 -2.83
C SER A 73 -5.55 -10.46 -3.90
N GLY A 74 -5.27 -9.88 -5.07
CA GLY A 74 -4.78 -10.61 -6.24
C GLY A 74 -5.78 -11.66 -6.73
N ASP A 75 -7.07 -11.48 -6.44
CA ASP A 75 -8.10 -12.44 -6.84
C ASP A 75 -8.38 -12.33 -8.35
N ARG A 76 -8.42 -13.47 -9.03
CA ARG A 76 -8.83 -13.54 -10.44
C ARG A 76 -10.29 -13.18 -10.63
N PHE A 77 -11.11 -13.30 -9.59
CA PHE A 77 -12.53 -12.98 -9.65
C PHE A 77 -12.82 -11.57 -9.16
N GLY A 78 -13.49 -10.78 -10.00
CA GLY A 78 -13.97 -9.45 -9.64
C GLY A 78 -14.15 -8.52 -10.84
N PRO A 79 -14.21 -7.20 -10.62
CA PRO A 79 -14.37 -6.22 -11.71
C PRO A 79 -13.16 -6.10 -12.67
N ILE A 80 -11.95 -6.40 -12.22
CA ILE A 80 -10.71 -6.44 -13.03
C ILE A 80 -10.66 -7.80 -13.75
N GLY A 81 -10.92 -7.78 -15.06
CA GLY A 81 -10.78 -8.95 -15.94
C GLY A 81 -9.44 -8.97 -16.68
N MET A 82 -9.17 -10.08 -17.39
CA MET A 82 -7.99 -10.22 -18.27
C MET A 82 -8.05 -9.34 -19.53
N SER A 83 -9.24 -8.86 -19.90
CA SER A 83 -9.49 -7.92 -21.01
C SER A 83 -10.20 -6.66 -20.50
N GLU A 84 -9.96 -5.51 -21.14
CA GLU A 84 -10.63 -4.24 -20.78
C GLU A 84 -12.16 -4.34 -20.95
N GLU A 85 -12.61 -5.17 -21.90
CA GLU A 85 -14.00 -5.57 -22.13
C GLU A 85 -14.32 -6.84 -21.34
N LYS A 86 -15.43 -6.83 -20.58
CA LYS A 86 -15.97 -8.05 -19.98
C LYS A 86 -16.72 -8.81 -21.06
N ASP A 87 -16.07 -9.80 -21.67
CA ASP A 87 -16.77 -10.78 -22.49
C ASP A 87 -17.79 -11.51 -21.60
N GLU A 88 -19.08 -11.42 -21.91
CA GLU A 88 -20.15 -12.07 -21.13
C GLU A 88 -19.92 -13.58 -20.96
N ALA A 89 -19.23 -14.19 -21.92
CA ALA A 89 -18.82 -15.59 -21.87
C ALA A 89 -17.79 -15.87 -20.75
N VAL A 90 -16.82 -14.96 -20.56
CA VAL A 90 -15.82 -15.06 -19.48
C VAL A 90 -16.50 -14.87 -18.13
N GLN A 91 -17.40 -13.91 -18.01
CA GLN A 91 -18.13 -13.67 -16.76
C GLN A 91 -19.00 -14.86 -16.35
N LYS A 92 -19.78 -15.44 -17.27
CA LYS A 92 -20.57 -16.65 -16.98
C LYS A 92 -19.70 -17.84 -16.60
N GLN A 93 -18.51 -17.95 -17.19
CA GLN A 93 -17.57 -19.00 -16.86
C GLN A 93 -16.98 -18.79 -15.44
N GLU A 94 -16.62 -17.56 -15.08
CA GLU A 94 -16.17 -17.21 -13.72
C GLU A 94 -17.26 -17.45 -12.67
N GLU A 95 -18.50 -17.04 -12.94
CA GLU A 95 -19.66 -17.27 -12.07
C GLU A 95 -19.92 -18.77 -11.88
N ALA A 96 -19.82 -19.57 -12.95
CA ALA A 96 -19.93 -21.03 -12.87
C ALA A 96 -18.79 -21.66 -12.04
N MET A 97 -17.56 -21.16 -12.17
CA MET A 97 -16.43 -21.60 -11.36
C MET A 97 -16.61 -21.26 -9.87
N GLN A 98 -17.09 -20.05 -9.56
CA GLN A 98 -17.41 -19.63 -8.20
C GLN A 98 -18.53 -20.47 -7.60
N ALA A 99 -19.61 -20.72 -8.35
CA ALA A 99 -20.72 -21.58 -7.92
C ALA A 99 -20.28 -23.03 -7.68
N ALA A 100 -19.26 -23.50 -8.41
CA ALA A 100 -18.62 -24.80 -8.20
C ALA A 100 -17.61 -24.81 -7.04
N GLY A 101 -17.43 -23.70 -6.31
CA GLY A 101 -16.50 -23.59 -5.19
C GLY A 101 -15.02 -23.52 -5.58
N ILE A 102 -14.72 -23.31 -6.87
CA ILE A 102 -13.35 -23.14 -7.35
C ILE A 102 -12.93 -21.70 -7.08
N GLY A 103 -11.94 -21.48 -6.22
CA GLY A 103 -11.45 -20.14 -5.87
C GLY A 103 -10.60 -19.48 -6.95
N GLY A 104 -10.61 -18.15 -6.98
CA GLY A 104 -9.89 -17.35 -7.98
C GLY A 104 -8.39 -17.23 -7.69
N GLY A 105 -7.85 -18.00 -6.75
CA GLY A 105 -6.41 -18.07 -6.48
C GLY A 105 -5.82 -16.84 -5.79
N GLY A 106 -6.63 -15.81 -5.51
CA GLY A 106 -6.26 -14.72 -4.60
C GLY A 106 -6.10 -15.23 -3.18
N THR A 107 -5.35 -14.49 -2.36
CA THR A 107 -5.23 -14.85 -0.95
C THR A 107 -6.49 -14.41 -0.21
N LYS A 108 -6.89 -15.17 0.82
CA LYS A 108 -7.97 -14.77 1.74
C LYS A 108 -7.45 -13.83 2.83
N ASP A 109 -6.25 -13.28 2.65
CA ASP A 109 -5.62 -12.43 3.65
C ASP A 109 -6.48 -11.18 3.84
N ASP A 110 -6.62 -10.75 5.08
CA ASP A 110 -7.28 -9.50 5.39
C ASP A 110 -6.31 -8.35 5.09
N PHE A 111 -6.46 -7.75 3.91
CA PHE A 111 -5.63 -6.62 3.48
C PHE A 111 -5.99 -5.30 4.20
N SER A 112 -6.95 -5.31 5.11
CA SER A 112 -7.27 -4.13 5.93
C SER A 112 -6.17 -3.80 6.95
N GLU A 113 -5.23 -4.72 7.19
CA GLU A 113 -4.04 -4.44 7.99
C GLU A 113 -3.10 -3.47 7.27
N ILE A 114 -2.79 -2.35 7.92
CA ILE A 114 -1.87 -1.34 7.40
C ILE A 114 -0.48 -1.63 7.95
N ILE A 115 0.34 -2.27 7.12
CA ILE A 115 1.75 -2.55 7.42
C ILE A 115 2.50 -1.21 7.58
N PRO A 116 3.37 -1.06 8.59
CA PRO A 116 4.20 0.14 8.75
C PRO A 116 5.04 0.44 7.49
N GLN A 117 5.23 1.72 7.20
CA GLN A 117 6.13 2.12 6.12
C GLN A 117 7.58 1.74 6.40
N VAL A 118 8.34 1.46 5.34
CA VAL A 118 9.80 1.29 5.42
C VAL A 118 10.44 2.58 5.93
N GLN A 119 11.33 2.45 6.92
CA GLN A 119 12.06 3.58 7.48
C GLN A 119 13.39 3.80 6.74
N PRO A 120 13.90 5.04 6.71
CA PRO A 120 15.26 5.31 6.26
C PRO A 120 16.29 4.51 7.07
N ASN A 121 17.41 4.19 6.44
CA ASN A 121 18.51 3.51 7.11
C ASN A 121 19.06 4.36 8.28
N PRO A 122 19.66 3.73 9.31
CA PRO A 122 20.28 4.44 10.42
C PRO A 122 21.28 5.51 9.96
N GLY A 123 21.20 6.70 10.56
CA GLY A 123 22.04 7.85 10.20
C GLY A 123 21.49 8.74 9.09
N MET A 124 20.40 8.33 8.41
CA MET A 124 19.68 9.21 7.47
C MET A 124 18.81 10.22 8.23
N PRO A 125 18.60 11.43 7.67
CA PRO A 125 17.67 12.40 8.23
C PRO A 125 16.21 11.90 8.16
N GLU A 126 15.32 12.52 8.92
CA GLU A 126 13.89 12.24 8.83
C GLU A 126 13.31 12.73 7.48
N ARG A 127 12.46 11.91 6.87
CA ARG A 127 11.73 12.30 5.64
C ARG A 127 10.78 13.46 5.95
N LYS A 128 11.01 14.62 5.33
CA LYS A 128 10.14 15.80 5.49
C LYS A 128 8.68 15.55 5.08
N ALA A 129 8.45 14.61 4.16
CA ALA A 129 7.12 14.24 3.69
C ALA A 129 6.24 13.58 4.79
N VAL A 130 6.83 12.99 5.83
CA VAL A 130 6.10 12.26 6.89
C VAL A 130 5.11 13.15 7.62
N ALA A 131 5.50 14.38 7.97
CA ALA A 131 4.60 15.32 8.65
C ALA A 131 3.38 15.66 7.78
N ARG A 132 3.61 15.98 6.49
CA ARG A 132 2.55 16.29 5.53
C ARG A 132 1.64 15.09 5.27
N HIS A 133 2.20 13.87 5.24
CA HIS A 133 1.44 12.64 5.12
C HIS A 133 0.51 12.44 6.32
N ARG A 134 1.08 12.55 7.53
CA ARG A 134 0.34 12.42 8.79
C ARG A 134 -0.83 13.40 8.87
N GLU A 135 -0.60 14.66 8.50
CA GLU A 135 -1.66 15.68 8.48
C GLU A 135 -2.83 15.26 7.59
N ARG A 136 -2.56 14.86 6.33
CA ARG A 136 -3.61 14.39 5.40
C ARG A 136 -4.35 13.16 5.91
N VAL A 137 -3.64 12.22 6.54
CA VAL A 137 -4.27 11.03 7.13
C VAL A 137 -5.22 11.42 8.26
N LEU A 138 -4.79 12.32 9.15
CA LEU A 138 -5.61 12.81 10.25
C LEU A 138 -6.84 13.60 9.79
N GLU A 139 -6.70 14.40 8.73
CA GLU A 139 -7.83 15.11 8.10
C GLU A 139 -8.85 14.12 7.50
N LEU A 140 -8.36 13.05 6.87
CA LEU A 140 -9.21 12.03 6.26
C LEU A 140 -9.88 11.12 7.30
N LEU A 141 -9.22 10.85 8.41
CA LEU A 141 -9.60 9.85 9.41
C LEU A 141 -11.08 9.87 9.81
N PRO A 142 -11.72 11.02 10.10
CA PRO A 142 -13.13 11.06 10.51
C PRO A 142 -14.11 10.62 9.42
N THR A 143 -13.70 10.67 8.15
CA THR A 143 -14.56 10.31 7.00
C THR A 143 -14.55 8.81 6.70
N LEU A 144 -13.61 8.07 7.29
CA LEU A 144 -13.43 6.65 7.03
C LEU A 144 -14.31 5.77 7.93
N PRO A 145 -14.66 4.56 7.50
CA PRO A 145 -15.34 3.56 8.33
C PRO A 145 -14.58 3.25 9.63
N GLU A 146 -15.29 2.81 10.68
CA GLU A 146 -14.68 2.59 12.02
C GLU A 146 -13.54 1.55 12.02
N ASN A 147 -13.66 0.49 11.22
CA ASN A 147 -12.59 -0.51 11.06
C ASN A 147 -11.34 0.12 10.44
N ALA A 148 -11.50 0.95 9.41
CA ALA A 148 -10.41 1.69 8.78
C ALA A 148 -9.76 2.66 9.76
N GLN A 149 -10.56 3.43 10.51
CA GLN A 149 -10.04 4.34 11.53
C GLN A 149 -9.19 3.64 12.58
N ARG A 150 -9.62 2.44 13.01
CA ARG A 150 -8.89 1.64 13.99
C ARG A 150 -7.54 1.15 13.44
N ALA A 151 -7.56 0.53 12.25
CA ALA A 151 -6.35 0.06 11.59
C ALA A 151 -5.33 1.19 11.37
N ILE A 152 -5.80 2.38 11.01
CA ILE A 152 -4.95 3.56 10.82
C ILE A 152 -4.30 4.00 12.12
N ARG A 153 -5.07 4.12 13.21
CA ARG A 153 -4.52 4.51 14.51
C ARG A 153 -3.48 3.51 15.01
N GLU A 154 -3.78 2.21 14.91
CA GLU A 154 -2.85 1.15 15.29
C GLU A 154 -1.55 1.21 14.47
N SER A 155 -1.64 1.43 13.16
CA SER A 155 -0.47 1.58 12.29
C SER A 155 0.35 2.83 12.63
N MET A 156 -0.31 3.96 12.89
CA MET A 156 0.37 5.21 13.28
C MET A 156 1.12 5.07 14.60
N ASP A 157 0.53 4.40 15.60
CA ASP A 157 1.16 4.15 16.89
C ASP A 157 2.40 3.25 16.73
N GLN A 158 2.31 2.20 15.89
CA GLN A 158 3.46 1.34 15.55
C GLN A 158 4.58 2.12 14.84
N GLU A 159 4.24 2.95 13.85
CA GLU A 159 5.23 3.78 13.16
C GLU A 159 5.92 4.78 14.10
N ASP A 160 5.16 5.38 15.03
CA ASP A 160 5.71 6.31 16.02
C ASP A 160 6.68 5.59 16.97
N GLN A 161 6.36 4.36 17.38
CA GLN A 161 7.25 3.52 18.18
C GLN A 161 8.54 3.17 17.42
N ILE A 162 8.44 2.69 16.17
CA ILE A 162 9.60 2.34 15.34
C ILE A 162 10.53 3.54 15.16
N ARG A 163 9.97 4.73 14.91
CA ARG A 163 10.75 5.97 14.78
C ARG A 163 11.41 6.36 16.09
N ALA A 164 10.73 6.22 17.22
CA ALA A 164 11.30 6.50 18.53
C ALA A 164 12.49 5.58 18.85
N GLU A 165 12.36 4.28 18.57
CA GLU A 165 13.44 3.30 18.72
C GLU A 165 14.62 3.61 17.80
N SER A 166 14.35 3.95 16.53
CA SER A 166 15.38 4.32 15.56
C SER A 166 16.18 5.56 15.99
N ARG A 167 15.49 6.58 16.53
CA ARG A 167 16.15 7.79 17.09
C ARG A 167 17.00 7.46 18.32
N ALA A 168 16.50 6.61 19.22
CA ALA A 168 17.24 6.19 20.41
C ALA A 168 18.51 5.40 20.03
N HIS A 169 18.43 4.53 19.02
CA HIS A 169 19.58 3.77 18.54
C HIS A 169 20.64 4.66 17.89
N ALA A 170 20.22 5.65 17.08
CA ALA A 170 21.14 6.62 16.46
C ALA A 170 21.86 7.50 17.50
N ALA A 171 21.18 7.89 18.59
CA ALA A 171 21.80 8.65 19.67
C ALA A 171 22.89 7.84 20.42
N ASN A 172 22.66 6.54 20.62
CA ASN A 172 23.62 5.67 21.33
C ASN A 172 24.83 5.26 20.48
N THR A 173 24.77 5.35 19.14
CA THR A 173 25.88 4.98 18.25
C THR A 173 26.80 6.16 17.90
N GLN A 174 26.44 7.38 18.30
CA GLN A 174 27.24 8.60 18.07
C GLN A 174 27.95 9.12 19.34
N GLY A 175 27.80 8.45 20.48
CA GLY A 175 28.50 8.76 21.74
C GLY A 175 29.60 7.74 22.06
#